data_AF-A0A380HHF9-F1
#
_entry.id   AF-A0A380HHF9-F1
#
_cell.length_a   1.000
_cell.length_b   1.000
_cell.length_c   1.000
_cell.angle_alpha   90.00
_cell.angle_beta   90.00
_cell.angle_gamma   90.00
#
_symmetry.space_group_name_H-M   'P 1'
#
loop_
_entity.id
_entity.type
_entity.pdbx_description
1 polymer ?
#
loop_
_entity_poly.entity_id
_entity_poly.type
_entity_poly.pdbx_seq_one_letter_code
_entity_poly.pdbx_strand_id
1 'polypeptide(L)'
;MQQNLNSYADEEKNRVDINKRFRPTQYSLEEAEEKFPEWYERVIVQGDKRAKRWDIKRDFYDWWLRQSYKVKGGHRYFYLMCMAIYAVKCNISKNEVREDMYKIFDELKEIEHSNPLEEDDIKSALETYDRQYYNFTIDDIVKLTDIPIEKNKRNYRKQEIHLKGARAIQEINDPEGNWRNQEGRPSKESLVREYLEENPDHTPTEIAKNLKISRTTVYKYI
;
A
#
# COMPACT_ATOMS: atom_id res chain seq x y z
N MET A 1 13.47 -36.66 8.99
CA MET A 1 14.53 -37.39 8.26
C MET A 1 14.90 -36.58 7.03
N GLN A 2 15.93 -35.73 7.10
CA GLN A 2 16.50 -35.09 5.91
C GLN A 2 17.41 -36.13 5.25
N GLN A 3 16.93 -36.78 4.19
CA GLN A 3 17.78 -37.62 3.34
C GLN A 3 18.89 -36.73 2.75
N ASN A 4 20.12 -37.13 2.99
CA ASN A 4 21.30 -36.32 2.76
C ASN A 4 21.61 -36.34 1.25
N LEU A 5 21.27 -35.28 0.51
CA LEU A 5 21.52 -35.18 -0.95
C LEU A 5 22.97 -35.53 -1.34
N ASN A 6 23.90 -35.36 -0.41
CA ASN A 6 25.31 -35.72 -0.57
C ASN A 6 25.56 -37.20 -0.85
N SER A 7 24.64 -38.11 -0.50
CA SER A 7 24.78 -39.54 -0.82
C SER A 7 24.66 -39.84 -2.31
N TYR A 8 24.12 -38.90 -3.09
CA TYR A 8 23.92 -39.03 -4.53
C TYR A 8 24.97 -38.25 -5.36
N ALA A 9 26.01 -37.70 -4.70
CA ALA A 9 27.10 -36.99 -5.36
C ALA A 9 28.36 -37.87 -5.42
N ASP A 10 28.76 -38.24 -6.64
CA ASP A 10 29.90 -39.13 -6.91
C ASP A 10 31.25 -38.50 -6.57
N GLU A 11 31.40 -37.18 -6.79
CA GLU A 11 32.62 -36.45 -6.50
C GLU A 11 32.47 -35.55 -5.27
N GLU A 12 33.46 -35.56 -4.38
CA GLU A 12 33.42 -34.86 -3.09
C GLU A 12 33.28 -33.33 -3.23
N LYS A 13 33.84 -32.74 -4.29
CA LYS A 13 33.70 -31.32 -4.64
C LYS A 13 32.26 -30.88 -4.95
N ASN A 14 31.38 -31.81 -5.29
CA ASN A 14 29.97 -31.54 -5.62
C ASN A 14 29.03 -31.76 -4.42
N ARG A 15 29.57 -32.20 -3.27
CA ARG A 15 28.80 -32.35 -2.04
C ARG A 15 28.52 -30.99 -1.41
N VAL A 16 27.31 -30.82 -0.90
CA VAL A 16 26.88 -29.60 -0.21
C VAL A 16 27.36 -29.68 1.23
N ASP A 17 28.13 -28.69 1.68
CA ASP A 17 28.49 -28.58 3.10
C ASP A 17 27.26 -28.22 3.93
N ILE A 18 26.74 -29.22 4.64
CA ILE A 18 25.50 -29.16 5.43
C ILE A 18 25.67 -28.29 6.69
N ASN A 19 26.91 -28.16 7.18
CA ASN A 19 27.22 -27.39 8.38
C ASN A 19 27.46 -25.91 8.06
N LYS A 20 27.75 -25.60 6.79
CA LYS A 20 27.95 -24.23 6.33
C LYS A 20 26.61 -23.50 6.23
N ARG A 21 26.46 -22.41 6.99
CA ARG A 21 25.32 -21.50 6.83
C ARG A 21 25.31 -20.94 5.40
N PHE A 22 24.17 -21.08 4.72
CA PHE A 22 23.96 -20.59 3.35
C PHE A 22 24.29 -19.10 3.16
N ARG A 23 24.15 -18.30 4.24
CA ARG A 23 24.64 -16.92 4.32
C ARG A 23 25.28 -16.69 5.70
N PRO A 24 26.59 -16.48 5.81
CA PRO A 24 27.23 -16.20 7.09
C PRO A 24 26.78 -14.83 7.62
N THR A 25 26.66 -14.72 8.96
CA THR A 25 26.35 -13.47 9.65
C THR A 25 27.53 -12.51 9.50
N GLN A 26 27.25 -11.27 9.10
CA GLN A 26 28.29 -10.25 8.85
C GLN A 26 28.68 -9.47 10.12
N TYR A 27 27.88 -9.56 11.18
CA TYR A 27 28.05 -8.80 12.42
C TYR A 27 28.00 -9.75 13.61
N SER A 28 28.71 -9.40 14.69
CA SER A 28 28.53 -10.04 16.00
C SER A 28 27.17 -9.65 16.61
N LEU A 29 26.76 -10.30 17.71
CA LEU A 29 25.51 -9.95 18.39
C LEU A 29 25.55 -8.52 18.97
N GLU A 30 26.68 -8.15 19.60
CA GLU A 30 26.90 -6.81 20.17
C GLU A 30 26.88 -5.73 19.07
N GLU A 31 27.55 -5.97 17.93
CA GLU A 31 27.52 -5.05 16.79
C GLU A 31 26.11 -4.92 16.17
N ALA A 32 25.32 -6.00 16.21
CA ALA A 32 23.95 -5.98 15.72
C ALA A 32 23.00 -5.22 16.66
N GLU A 33 23.25 -5.27 17.97
CA GLU A 33 22.52 -4.47 18.98
C GLU A 33 22.74 -2.97 18.77
N GLU A 34 23.99 -2.55 18.52
CA GLU A 34 24.34 -1.15 18.28
C GLU A 34 23.83 -0.64 16.92
N LYS A 35 24.06 -1.40 15.84
CA LYS A 35 23.74 -0.95 14.47
C LYS A 35 22.28 -1.17 14.08
N PHE A 36 21.62 -2.18 14.65
CA PHE A 36 20.25 -2.56 14.30
C PHE A 36 19.40 -2.83 15.56
N PRO A 37 19.23 -1.83 16.45
CA PRO A 37 18.57 -2.01 17.74
C PRO A 37 17.14 -2.55 17.61
N GLU A 38 16.35 -2.06 16.64
CA GLU A 38 14.99 -2.58 16.38
C GLU A 38 14.98 -4.05 15.93
N TRP A 39 15.97 -4.46 15.13
CA TRP A 39 16.08 -5.84 14.68
C TRP A 39 16.51 -6.76 15.84
N TYR A 40 17.47 -6.30 16.65
CA TYR A 40 17.98 -7.05 17.80
C TYR A 40 16.87 -7.30 18.83
N GLU A 41 16.16 -6.26 19.23
CA GLU A 41 15.00 -6.35 20.12
C GLU A 41 13.95 -7.35 19.59
N ARG A 42 13.56 -7.22 18.32
CA ARG A 42 12.53 -8.08 17.74
C ARG A 42 12.97 -9.55 17.57
N VAL A 43 14.19 -9.78 17.10
CA VAL A 43 14.65 -11.12 16.68
C VAL A 43 15.34 -11.88 17.81
N ILE A 44 16.14 -11.19 18.63
CA ILE A 44 16.92 -11.78 19.72
C ILE A 44 16.15 -11.74 21.04
N VAL A 45 15.60 -10.58 21.43
CA VAL A 45 14.87 -10.46 22.71
C VAL A 45 13.48 -11.07 22.62
N GLN A 46 12.68 -10.67 21.63
CA GLN A 46 11.29 -11.14 21.47
C GLN A 46 11.19 -12.48 20.72
N GLY A 47 12.26 -12.92 20.06
CA GLY A 47 12.30 -14.20 19.33
C GLY A 47 11.50 -14.22 18.01
N ASP A 48 10.98 -13.09 17.53
CA ASP A 48 10.25 -13.01 16.25
C ASP A 48 11.22 -12.98 15.06
N LYS A 49 11.61 -14.19 14.63
CA LYS A 49 12.48 -14.43 13.48
C LYS A 49 11.80 -14.22 12.13
N ARG A 50 10.52 -13.84 12.09
CA ARG A 50 9.81 -13.62 10.81
C ARG A 50 10.43 -12.43 10.07
N ALA A 51 10.40 -12.45 8.75
CA ALA A 51 10.82 -11.27 7.98
C ALA A 51 9.87 -10.08 8.27
N LYS A 52 10.44 -8.88 8.43
CA LYS A 52 9.66 -7.63 8.53
C LYS A 52 8.80 -7.50 7.28
N ARG A 53 7.50 -7.27 7.47
CA ARG A 53 6.55 -7.10 6.37
C ARG A 53 6.21 -5.63 6.21
N TRP A 54 5.99 -5.21 4.97
CA TRP A 54 5.30 -3.96 4.68
C TRP A 54 3.84 -4.07 5.11
N ASP A 55 3.35 -3.04 5.80
CA ASP A 55 1.93 -2.93 6.08
C ASP A 55 1.22 -2.44 4.81
N ILE A 56 0.29 -3.25 4.29
CA ILE A 56 -0.44 -2.95 3.06
C ILE A 56 -1.86 -2.58 3.50
N LYS A 57 -2.35 -1.46 2.97
CA LYS A 57 -3.68 -0.93 3.30
C LYS A 57 -4.79 -1.90 2.92
N ARG A 58 -5.85 -1.92 3.74
CA ARG A 58 -7.09 -2.67 3.52
C ARG A 58 -7.75 -2.36 2.18
N ASP A 59 -7.63 -1.13 1.68
CA ASP A 59 -8.17 -0.68 0.38
C ASP A 59 -7.86 -1.62 -0.78
N PHE A 60 -6.72 -2.32 -0.70
CA PHE A 60 -6.30 -3.28 -1.73
C PHE A 60 -7.11 -4.58 -1.71
N TYR A 61 -7.46 -5.09 -0.52
CA TYR A 61 -8.37 -6.22 -0.37
C TYR A 61 -9.79 -5.85 -0.83
N ASP A 62 -10.30 -4.68 -0.41
CA ASP A 62 -11.62 -4.19 -0.81
C ASP A 62 -11.69 -3.88 -2.33
N TRP A 63 -10.58 -3.46 -2.93
CA TRP A 63 -10.46 -3.35 -4.39
C TRP A 63 -10.55 -4.72 -5.08
N TRP A 64 -9.93 -5.75 -4.51
CA TRP A 64 -9.97 -7.10 -5.07
C TRP A 64 -11.38 -7.69 -5.03
N LEU A 65 -12.11 -7.53 -3.91
CA LEU A 65 -13.49 -7.99 -3.77
C LEU A 65 -14.40 -7.45 -4.87
N ARG A 66 -14.12 -6.24 -5.38
CA ARG A 66 -14.87 -5.62 -6.47
C ARG A 66 -14.55 -6.18 -7.85
N GLN A 67 -13.60 -7.13 -7.99
CA GLN A 67 -13.19 -7.66 -9.30
C GLN A 67 -13.93 -8.95 -9.72
N SER A 68 -14.88 -9.46 -8.91
CA SER A 68 -15.59 -10.72 -9.19
C SER A 68 -16.22 -10.78 -10.58
N TYR A 69 -16.80 -9.68 -11.05
CA TYR A 69 -17.43 -9.58 -12.37
C TYR A 69 -16.49 -9.83 -13.57
N LYS A 70 -15.17 -9.81 -13.36
CA LYS A 70 -14.16 -10.09 -14.40
C LYS A 70 -13.76 -11.56 -14.47
N VAL A 71 -14.19 -12.37 -13.50
CA VAL A 71 -13.79 -13.77 -13.38
C VAL A 71 -14.40 -14.58 -14.53
N LYS A 72 -13.58 -15.44 -15.13
CA LYS A 72 -14.03 -16.44 -16.11
C LYS A 72 -14.06 -17.81 -15.45
N GLY A 73 -14.83 -18.76 -16.00
CA GLY A 73 -15.11 -20.06 -15.37
C GLY A 73 -13.89 -20.83 -14.85
N GLY A 74 -12.80 -20.90 -15.63
CA GLY A 74 -11.56 -21.58 -15.22
C GLY A 74 -10.76 -20.88 -14.12
N HIS A 75 -11.12 -19.65 -13.75
CA HIS A 75 -10.40 -18.80 -12.81
C HIS A 75 -11.14 -18.55 -11.49
N ARG A 76 -12.30 -19.18 -11.28
CA ARG A 76 -13.11 -19.04 -10.06
C ARG A 76 -12.35 -19.42 -8.78
N TYR A 77 -11.71 -20.58 -8.76
CA TYR A 77 -10.87 -21.01 -7.64
C TYR A 77 -9.70 -20.04 -7.41
N PHE A 78 -9.00 -19.64 -8.48
CA PHE A 78 -7.86 -18.73 -8.37
C PHE A 78 -8.25 -17.35 -7.83
N TYR A 79 -9.47 -16.89 -8.11
CA TYR A 79 -10.01 -15.67 -7.51
C TYR A 79 -10.12 -15.79 -5.99
N LEU A 80 -10.72 -16.88 -5.48
CA LEU A 80 -10.80 -17.18 -4.05
C LEU A 80 -9.41 -17.33 -3.43
N MET A 81 -8.51 -18.06 -4.08
CA MET A 81 -7.12 -18.19 -3.65
C MET A 81 -6.44 -16.81 -3.50
N CYS A 82 -6.59 -15.93 -4.48
CA CYS A 82 -6.07 -14.57 -4.41
C CYS A 82 -6.74 -13.70 -3.33
N MET A 83 -8.03 -13.91 -3.00
CA MET A 83 -8.66 -13.27 -1.85
C MET A 83 -7.90 -13.59 -0.55
N ALA A 84 -7.57 -14.86 -0.34
CA ALA A 84 -6.82 -15.28 0.84
C ALA A 84 -5.44 -14.63 0.89
N ILE A 85 -4.69 -14.65 -0.23
CA ILE A 85 -3.36 -14.04 -0.35
C ILE A 85 -3.40 -12.53 -0.04
N TYR A 86 -4.35 -11.80 -0.62
CA TYR A 86 -4.50 -10.37 -0.36
C TYR A 86 -4.91 -10.08 1.07
N ALA A 87 -5.77 -10.90 1.67
CA ALA A 87 -6.13 -10.76 3.06
C ALA A 87 -4.93 -10.89 4.01
N VAL A 88 -4.06 -11.89 3.81
CA VAL A 88 -2.83 -12.02 4.63
C VAL A 88 -1.91 -10.81 4.44
N LYS A 89 -1.84 -10.25 3.21
CA LYS A 89 -1.06 -9.05 2.90
C LYS A 89 -1.62 -7.81 3.61
N CYS A 90 -2.94 -7.72 3.77
CA CYS A 90 -3.67 -6.59 4.35
C CYS A 90 -4.05 -6.74 5.83
N ASN A 91 -3.56 -7.78 6.53
CA ASN A 91 -3.94 -8.10 7.93
C ASN A 91 -5.45 -8.31 8.18
N ILE A 92 -6.18 -8.80 7.18
CA ILE A 92 -7.61 -9.12 7.33
C ILE A 92 -7.74 -10.49 8.00
N SER A 93 -8.62 -10.61 9.00
CA SER A 93 -8.72 -11.85 9.79
C SER A 93 -9.19 -13.03 8.93
N LYS A 94 -8.68 -14.24 9.19
CA LYS A 94 -9.09 -15.45 8.44
C LYS A 94 -10.60 -15.72 8.50
N ASN A 95 -11.26 -15.33 9.60
CA ASN A 95 -12.71 -15.47 9.74
C ASN A 95 -13.47 -14.52 8.83
N GLU A 96 -13.06 -13.26 8.77
CA GLU A 96 -13.65 -12.25 7.86
C GLU A 96 -13.49 -12.68 6.40
N VAL A 97 -12.31 -13.18 6.02
CA VAL A 97 -12.07 -13.70 4.65
C VAL A 97 -13.01 -14.85 4.32
N ARG A 98 -13.22 -15.77 5.26
CA ARG A 98 -14.13 -16.90 5.08
C ARG A 98 -15.56 -16.40 4.81
N GLU A 99 -16.05 -15.46 5.61
CA GLU A 99 -17.38 -14.87 5.42
C GLU A 99 -17.50 -14.17 4.06
N ASP A 100 -16.48 -13.42 3.64
CA ASP A 100 -16.48 -12.75 2.34
C ASP A 100 -16.42 -13.75 1.17
N MET A 101 -15.67 -14.84 1.31
CA MET A 101 -15.66 -15.93 0.32
C MET A 101 -17.05 -16.55 0.16
N TYR A 102 -17.76 -16.82 1.26
CA TYR A 102 -19.12 -17.36 1.19
C TYR A 102 -20.10 -16.39 0.51
N LYS A 103 -20.00 -15.07 0.78
CA LYS A 103 -20.87 -14.06 0.14
C LYS A 103 -20.71 -14.04 -1.38
N ILE A 104 -19.49 -14.24 -1.88
CA ILE A 104 -19.19 -14.16 -3.32
C ILE A 104 -19.26 -15.53 -4.01
N PHE A 105 -19.32 -16.61 -3.23
CA PHE A 105 -19.29 -17.98 -3.73
C PHE A 105 -20.44 -18.26 -4.69
N ASP A 106 -21.66 -17.83 -4.36
CA ASP A 106 -22.84 -18.06 -5.20
C ASP A 106 -22.69 -17.38 -6.57
N GLU A 107 -22.23 -16.11 -6.60
CA GLU A 107 -21.94 -15.39 -7.85
C GLU A 107 -20.89 -16.12 -8.71
N LEU A 108 -19.82 -16.61 -8.07
CA LEU A 108 -18.77 -17.34 -8.80
C LEU A 108 -19.26 -18.69 -9.31
N LYS A 109 -20.10 -19.40 -8.54
CA LYS A 109 -20.60 -20.72 -8.87
C LYS A 109 -21.50 -20.70 -10.12
N GLU A 110 -22.21 -19.60 -10.36
CA GLU A 110 -23.06 -19.41 -11.55
C GLU A 110 -22.25 -19.28 -12.86
N ILE A 111 -20.97 -18.91 -12.78
CA ILE A 111 -20.13 -18.77 -13.97
C ILE A 111 -19.82 -20.15 -14.55
N GLU A 112 -20.22 -20.36 -15.81
CA GLU A 112 -20.10 -21.65 -16.51
C GLU A 112 -18.64 -22.13 -16.65
N HIS A 113 -18.40 -23.39 -16.27
CA HIS A 113 -17.14 -24.08 -16.47
C HIS A 113 -17.34 -25.60 -16.43
N SER A 114 -16.38 -26.37 -16.93
CA SER A 114 -16.46 -27.84 -16.96
C SER A 114 -16.53 -28.46 -15.57
N ASN A 115 -15.81 -27.90 -14.60
CA ASN A 115 -15.77 -28.40 -13.23
C ASN A 115 -16.73 -27.57 -12.37
N PRO A 116 -17.47 -28.16 -11.43
CA PRO A 116 -18.24 -27.38 -10.45
C PRO A 116 -17.30 -26.64 -9.49
N LEU A 117 -17.81 -25.55 -8.90
CA LEU A 117 -17.18 -24.89 -7.75
C LEU A 117 -17.91 -25.34 -6.48
N GLU A 118 -17.17 -25.86 -5.50
CA GLU A 118 -17.68 -26.49 -4.29
C GLU A 118 -17.15 -25.81 -3.02
N GLU A 119 -17.79 -26.06 -1.86
CA GLU A 119 -17.32 -25.47 -0.60
C GLU A 119 -15.90 -25.93 -0.21
N ASP A 120 -15.48 -27.10 -0.69
CA ASP A 120 -14.11 -27.57 -0.49
C ASP A 120 -13.07 -26.70 -1.22
N ASP A 121 -13.47 -25.98 -2.28
CA ASP A 121 -12.63 -24.97 -2.91
C ASP A 121 -12.38 -23.77 -2.00
N ILE A 122 -13.37 -23.38 -1.17
CA ILE A 122 -13.19 -22.33 -0.15
C ILE A 122 -12.17 -22.79 0.89
N LYS A 123 -12.28 -24.02 1.38
CA LYS A 123 -11.31 -24.58 2.35
C LYS A 123 -9.91 -24.59 1.77
N SER A 124 -9.77 -25.09 0.54
CA SER A 124 -8.51 -25.15 -0.20
C SER A 124 -7.93 -23.76 -0.45
N ALA A 125 -8.76 -22.77 -0.78
CA ALA A 125 -8.32 -21.38 -0.92
C ALA A 125 -7.85 -20.79 0.41
N LEU A 126 -8.54 -21.06 1.51
CA LEU A 126 -8.16 -20.61 2.86
C LEU A 126 -6.88 -21.26 3.40
N GLU A 127 -6.39 -22.36 2.81
CA GLU A 127 -5.05 -22.90 3.10
C GLU A 127 -3.95 -21.98 2.59
N THR A 128 -4.22 -21.18 1.56
CA THR A 128 -3.28 -20.16 1.05
C THR A 128 -3.25 -18.89 1.90
N TYR A 129 -4.03 -18.83 2.99
CA TYR A 129 -3.89 -17.84 4.05
C TYR A 129 -2.60 -18.11 4.87
N ASP A 130 -1.45 -17.98 4.21
CA ASP A 130 -0.12 -18.13 4.82
C ASP A 130 0.81 -17.00 4.37
N ARG A 131 1.76 -16.63 5.24
CA ARG A 131 2.78 -15.61 4.98
C ARG A 131 3.72 -16.00 3.84
N GLN A 132 3.89 -17.28 3.55
CA GLN A 132 4.70 -17.77 2.43
C GLN A 132 4.23 -17.19 1.09
N TYR A 133 2.95 -16.89 0.95
CA TYR A 133 2.37 -16.32 -0.25
C TYR A 133 2.55 -14.79 -0.38
N TYR A 134 3.29 -14.13 0.50
CA TYR A 134 3.58 -12.69 0.35
C TYR A 134 4.36 -12.34 -0.91
N ASN A 135 5.18 -13.26 -1.38
CA ASN A 135 6.01 -13.06 -2.55
C ASN A 135 5.23 -13.18 -3.87
N PHE A 136 3.93 -13.47 -3.83
CA PHE A 136 3.09 -13.47 -5.02
C PHE A 136 3.12 -12.09 -5.70
N THR A 137 3.60 -12.07 -6.93
CA THR A 137 3.71 -10.84 -7.71
C THR A 137 2.39 -10.50 -8.39
N ILE A 138 2.25 -9.25 -8.86
CA ILE A 138 1.11 -8.86 -9.69
C ILE A 138 1.04 -9.74 -10.95
N ASP A 139 2.19 -10.09 -11.53
CA ASP A 139 2.25 -10.87 -12.76
C ASP A 139 1.77 -12.32 -12.53
N ASP A 140 2.08 -12.91 -11.37
CA ASP A 140 1.54 -14.22 -10.97
C ASP A 140 0.02 -14.18 -10.80
N ILE A 141 -0.50 -13.10 -10.18
CA ILE A 141 -1.94 -12.94 -9.93
C ILE A 141 -2.68 -12.78 -11.26
N VAL A 142 -2.20 -11.91 -12.15
CA VAL A 142 -2.77 -11.74 -13.49
C VAL A 142 -2.74 -13.07 -14.25
N LYS A 143 -1.63 -13.81 -14.19
CA LYS A 143 -1.48 -15.10 -14.87
C LYS A 143 -2.46 -16.16 -14.36
N LEU A 144 -2.73 -16.21 -13.05
CA LEU A 144 -3.64 -17.20 -12.46
C LEU A 144 -5.11 -16.83 -12.61
N THR A 145 -5.43 -15.54 -12.56
CA THR A 145 -6.83 -15.07 -12.51
C THR A 145 -7.36 -14.56 -13.84
N ASP A 146 -6.48 -14.27 -14.80
CA ASP A 146 -6.78 -13.59 -16.05
C ASP A 146 -7.45 -12.21 -15.85
N ILE A 147 -7.35 -11.64 -14.63
CA ILE A 147 -7.84 -10.31 -14.30
C ILE A 147 -6.70 -9.32 -14.56
N PRO A 148 -6.86 -8.36 -15.51
CA PRO A 148 -5.83 -7.39 -15.80
C PRO A 148 -5.67 -6.40 -14.65
N ILE A 149 -4.42 -6.18 -14.23
CA ILE A 149 -4.05 -5.20 -13.21
C ILE A 149 -3.06 -4.20 -13.83
N GLU A 150 -3.51 -2.96 -14.00
CA GLU A 150 -2.65 -1.89 -14.50
C GLU A 150 -1.69 -1.41 -13.40
N LYS A 151 -0.39 -1.51 -13.66
CA LYS A 151 0.63 -0.96 -12.76
C LYS A 151 0.67 0.56 -12.94
N ASN A 152 0.52 1.31 -11.85
CA ASN A 152 0.79 2.74 -11.86
C ASN A 152 2.22 2.99 -12.35
N LYS A 153 2.35 3.51 -13.58
CA LYS A 153 3.64 3.86 -14.15
C LYS A 153 4.13 5.14 -13.47
N ARG A 154 5.07 5.00 -12.54
CA ARG A 154 5.87 6.15 -12.13
C ARG A 154 6.75 6.52 -13.33
N ASN A 155 6.63 7.74 -13.81
CA ASN A 155 7.61 8.31 -14.70
C ASN A 155 8.94 8.27 -13.91
N TYR A 156 9.87 7.39 -14.30
CA TYR A 156 11.14 7.13 -13.60
C TYR A 156 12.10 8.34 -13.55
N ARG A 157 11.65 9.54 -13.92
CA ARG A 157 12.43 10.77 -13.76
C ARG A 157 12.69 10.99 -12.28
N LYS A 158 13.97 11.22 -11.97
CA LYS A 158 14.39 11.77 -10.69
C LYS A 158 13.61 13.07 -10.44
N GLN A 159 13.33 13.35 -9.17
CA GLN A 159 12.60 14.56 -8.75
C GLN A 159 13.18 15.83 -9.38
N GLU A 160 14.50 15.92 -9.50
CA GLU A 160 15.20 17.03 -10.14
C GLU A 160 14.77 17.25 -11.61
N ILE A 161 14.69 16.18 -12.41
CA ILE A 161 14.29 16.27 -13.83
C ILE A 161 12.82 16.64 -13.94
N HIS A 162 11.98 16.08 -13.06
CA HIS A 162 10.56 16.44 -13.02
C HIS A 162 10.36 17.93 -12.70
N LEU A 163 11.07 18.44 -11.69
CA LEU A 163 11.02 19.85 -11.31
C LEU A 163 11.62 20.77 -12.38
N LYS A 164 12.69 20.35 -13.08
CA LYS A 164 13.24 21.08 -14.23
C LYS A 164 12.18 21.24 -15.33
N GLY A 165 11.47 20.16 -15.67
CA GLY A 165 10.38 20.22 -16.65
C GLY A 165 9.23 21.14 -16.19
N ALA A 166 8.80 21.02 -14.94
CA ALA A 166 7.77 21.88 -14.37
C ALA A 166 8.17 23.36 -14.39
N ARG A 167 9.42 23.68 -14.02
CA ARG A 167 9.95 25.05 -14.04
C ARG A 167 10.08 25.61 -15.46
N ALA A 168 10.54 24.80 -16.42
CA ALA A 168 10.62 25.23 -17.82
C ALA A 168 9.23 25.54 -18.39
N ILE A 169 8.23 24.70 -18.11
CA ILE A 169 6.83 24.98 -18.50
C ILE A 169 6.32 26.25 -17.82
N GLN A 170 6.65 26.45 -16.54
CA GLN A 170 6.28 27.67 -15.82
C GLN A 170 6.89 28.92 -16.46
N GLU A 171 8.17 28.87 -16.83
CA GLU A 171 8.89 29.99 -17.46
C GLU A 171 8.35 30.30 -18.87
N ILE A 172 7.89 29.28 -19.60
CA ILE A 172 7.21 29.47 -20.90
C ILE A 172 5.84 30.12 -20.71
N ASN A 173 5.06 29.65 -19.72
CA ASN A 173 3.67 30.10 -19.53
C ASN A 173 3.56 31.44 -18.78
N ASP A 174 4.54 31.77 -17.95
CA ASP A 174 4.59 33.00 -17.16
C ASP A 174 6.05 33.49 -17.01
N PRO A 175 6.63 34.03 -18.11
CA PRO A 175 8.04 34.45 -18.14
C PRO A 175 8.34 35.62 -17.21
N GLU A 176 7.34 36.46 -16.93
CA GLU A 176 7.44 37.59 -15.99
C GLU A 176 7.33 37.14 -14.52
N GLY A 177 6.90 35.89 -14.28
CA GLY A 177 6.79 35.34 -12.94
C GLY A 177 5.65 35.93 -12.12
N ASN A 178 4.59 36.41 -12.77
CA ASN A 178 3.41 37.04 -12.15
C ASN A 178 2.70 36.13 -11.12
N TRP A 179 2.83 34.80 -11.27
CA TRP A 179 2.36 33.81 -10.32
C TRP A 179 3.05 33.90 -8.96
N ARG A 180 4.28 34.43 -8.91
CA ARG A 180 4.99 34.68 -7.66
C ARG A 180 4.53 36.00 -7.10
N ASN A 181 3.69 35.92 -6.08
CA ASN A 181 3.39 37.07 -5.26
C ASN A 181 4.66 37.51 -4.49
N GLN A 182 5.34 38.55 -5.00
CA GLN A 182 6.57 39.09 -4.40
C GLN A 182 6.30 39.95 -3.16
N GLU A 183 5.07 40.46 -3.01
CA GLU A 183 4.65 41.32 -1.90
C GLU A 183 4.06 40.52 -0.72
N GLY A 184 4.04 39.18 -0.84
CA GLY A 184 3.45 38.29 0.14
C GLY A 184 1.91 38.29 0.08
N ARG A 185 1.29 37.39 0.84
CA ARG A 185 -0.18 37.26 0.85
C ARG A 185 -0.82 38.60 1.24
N PRO A 186 -1.72 39.20 0.42
CA PRO A 186 -2.36 40.46 0.74
C PRO A 186 -3.06 40.39 2.10
N SER A 187 -2.73 41.32 3.00
CA SER A 187 -3.39 41.44 4.30
C SER A 187 -4.80 41.98 4.10
N LYS A 188 -5.76 41.45 4.87
CA LYS A 188 -7.14 41.96 4.91
C LYS A 188 -7.35 42.96 6.05
N GLU A 189 -6.27 43.42 6.66
CA GLU A 189 -6.26 44.33 7.82
C GLU A 189 -6.96 45.66 7.52
N SER A 190 -6.54 46.35 6.45
CA SER A 190 -7.13 47.63 6.07
C SER A 190 -8.63 47.51 5.82
N LEU A 191 -9.03 46.46 5.09
CA LEU A 191 -10.43 46.15 4.80
C LEU A 191 -11.27 45.93 6.07
N VAL A 192 -10.72 45.25 7.08
CA VAL A 192 -11.43 44.99 8.34
C VAL A 192 -11.46 46.25 9.22
N ARG A 193 -10.38 47.03 9.27
CA ARG A 193 -10.31 48.27 10.05
C ARG A 193 -11.23 49.37 9.51
N GLU A 194 -11.24 49.61 8.21
CA GLU A 194 -12.16 50.56 7.57
C GLU A 194 -13.62 50.18 7.84
N TYR A 195 -13.94 48.88 7.78
CA TYR A 195 -15.29 48.40 8.06
C TYR A 195 -15.71 48.58 9.53
N LEU A 196 -14.76 48.42 10.47
CA LEU A 196 -14.98 48.63 11.90
C LEU A 196 -15.19 50.11 12.25
N GLU A 197 -14.47 51.02 11.59
CA GLU A 197 -14.65 52.47 11.77
C GLU A 197 -16.05 52.92 11.36
N GLU A 198 -16.59 52.37 10.27
CA GLU A 198 -17.93 52.68 9.79
C GLU A 198 -19.04 51.94 10.56
N ASN A 199 -18.72 50.79 11.19
CA ASN A 199 -19.71 49.91 11.82
C ASN A 199 -19.20 49.31 13.16
N PRO A 200 -19.05 50.13 14.22
CA PRO A 200 -18.44 49.71 15.48
C PRO A 200 -19.25 48.66 16.26
N ASP A 201 -20.57 48.59 16.05
CA ASP A 201 -21.46 47.69 16.79
C ASP A 201 -21.66 46.31 16.11
N HIS A 202 -21.11 46.10 14.91
CA HIS A 202 -21.28 44.84 14.20
C HIS A 202 -20.45 43.72 14.84
N THR A 203 -21.08 42.56 15.00
CA THR A 203 -20.41 41.37 15.52
C THR A 203 -19.39 40.82 14.51
N PRO A 204 -18.35 40.10 14.97
CA PRO A 204 -17.36 39.48 14.07
C PRO A 204 -17.98 38.56 13.00
N THR A 205 -19.17 38.01 13.27
CA THR A 205 -19.93 37.17 12.32
C THR A 205 -20.59 37.99 11.22
N GLU A 206 -21.14 39.15 11.56
CA GLU A 206 -21.75 40.08 10.60
C GLU A 206 -20.67 40.71 9.71
N ILE A 207 -19.55 41.12 10.30
CA ILE A 207 -18.38 41.64 9.56
C ILE A 207 -17.87 40.59 8.56
N ALA A 208 -17.71 39.33 8.99
CA ALA A 208 -17.28 38.25 8.11
C ALA A 208 -18.23 38.02 6.93
N LYS A 209 -19.54 38.09 7.18
CA LYS A 209 -20.58 37.91 6.16
C LYS A 209 -20.60 39.07 5.16
N ASN A 210 -20.46 40.30 5.64
CA ASN A 210 -20.52 41.51 4.82
C ASN A 210 -19.25 41.67 3.96
N LEU A 211 -18.07 41.40 4.53
CA LEU A 211 -16.79 41.45 3.80
C LEU A 211 -16.49 40.16 2.99
N LYS A 212 -17.32 39.12 3.12
CA LYS A 212 -17.11 37.78 2.51
C LYS A 212 -15.73 37.18 2.85
N ILE A 213 -15.34 37.27 4.12
CA ILE A 213 -14.07 36.75 4.63
C ILE A 213 -14.31 35.76 5.79
N SER A 214 -13.34 34.91 6.12
CA SER A 214 -13.53 33.96 7.22
C SER A 214 -13.62 34.70 8.56
N ARG A 215 -14.46 34.19 9.48
CA ARG A 215 -14.53 34.71 10.86
C ARG A 215 -13.17 34.75 11.54
N THR A 216 -12.32 33.74 11.29
CA THR A 216 -10.93 33.69 11.79
C THR A 216 -10.07 34.84 11.27
N THR A 217 -10.31 35.33 10.05
CA THR A 217 -9.61 36.50 9.51
C THR A 217 -10.07 37.77 10.23
N VAL A 218 -11.36 37.88 10.55
CA VAL A 218 -11.93 39.02 11.28
C VAL A 218 -11.38 39.09 12.71
N TYR A 219 -11.39 37.99 13.46
CA TYR A 219 -10.84 37.91 14.83
C TYR A 219 -9.35 38.22 14.92
N LYS A 220 -8.62 38.23 13.81
CA LYS A 220 -7.20 38.63 13.80
C LYS A 220 -7.02 40.14 13.97
N TYR A 221 -8.05 40.93 13.68
CA TYR A 221 -7.98 42.40 13.57
C TYR A 221 -9.02 43.15 14.42
N ILE A 222 -9.91 42.43 15.11
CA ILE A 222 -10.77 42.91 16.20
C ILE A 222 -10.09 42.57 17.51
#